data_AF-A0A960QA61-F1
#
_entry.id   AF-A0A960QA61-F1
#
_cell.length_a   1.000
_cell.length_b   1.000
_cell.length_c   1.000
_cell.angle_alpha   90.00
_cell.angle_beta   90.00
_cell.angle_gamma   90.00
#
_symmetry.space_group_name_H-M   'P 1'
#
loop_
_entity.id
_entity.type
_entity.pdbx_description
1 polymer ?
#
loop_
_entity_poly.entity_id
_entity_poly.type
_entity_poly.pdbx_seq_one_letter_code
_entity_poly.pdbx_strand_id
1 'polypeptide(L)'
;LRVIDSETQRPAERDLIESRNLLEALKRAVAFFAKQSGLGDLAPEDLRQTEGSVDYITLREIFVNQAIHQDYEDSTAAGQIEIHQEKVVVFNAGYSLVPTDKLLDGGKSQSRNPLIARALRLIGFAEISGSGIRAVHRACKEAKRKAPTFESDKEANTFTLTLDWSESTSNVDTYWHTLVGVDLTKHQAAVLNAIGDAPSVTIGVIESETGLDTDEIADALDFLVLQVLVEQDESNYRLAEHIREKLG
;
A
#
# COMPACT_ATOMS: atom_id res chain seq x y z
N LEU A 1 -8.47 -9.58 -15.05
CA LEU A 1 -9.00 -9.60 -13.68
C LEU A 1 -9.38 -11.02 -13.32
N ARG A 2 -9.09 -11.48 -12.11
CA ARG A 2 -9.38 -12.85 -11.67
C ARG A 2 -9.82 -12.85 -10.21
N VAL A 3 -10.78 -13.69 -9.89
CA VAL A 3 -11.04 -14.15 -8.51
C VAL A 3 -10.45 -15.55 -8.41
N ILE A 4 -9.54 -15.75 -7.47
CA ILE A 4 -8.85 -17.03 -7.26
C ILE A 4 -9.57 -17.81 -6.16
N ASP A 5 -9.91 -19.05 -6.48
CA ASP A 5 -10.50 -20.00 -5.55
C ASP A 5 -9.46 -20.45 -4.50
N SER A 6 -9.83 -20.40 -3.23
CA SER A 6 -8.89 -20.65 -2.13
C SER A 6 -8.45 -22.12 -2.04
N GLU A 7 -9.30 -23.07 -2.44
CA GLU A 7 -8.97 -24.50 -2.39
C GLU A 7 -8.13 -24.94 -3.60
N THR A 8 -8.55 -24.54 -4.81
CA THR A 8 -7.96 -25.02 -6.06
C THR A 8 -6.81 -24.15 -6.57
N GLN A 9 -6.67 -22.93 -6.03
CA GLN A 9 -5.71 -21.92 -6.50
C GLN A 9 -5.86 -21.61 -8.00
N ARG A 10 -7.08 -21.79 -8.54
CA ARG A 10 -7.42 -21.53 -9.94
C ARG A 10 -8.44 -20.39 -10.05
N PRO A 11 -8.53 -19.70 -11.20
CA PRO A 11 -9.54 -18.66 -11.37
C PRO A 11 -10.96 -19.25 -11.33
N ALA A 12 -11.74 -18.86 -10.32
CA ALA A 12 -13.17 -19.13 -10.23
C ALA A 12 -13.97 -18.19 -11.15
N GLU A 13 -13.59 -16.91 -11.16
CA GLU A 13 -14.12 -15.89 -12.06
C GLU A 13 -12.97 -15.20 -12.79
N ARG A 14 -13.16 -14.93 -14.09
CA ARG A 14 -12.17 -14.22 -14.91
C ARG A 14 -12.87 -13.21 -15.80
N ASP A 15 -12.37 -11.99 -15.77
CA ASP A 15 -12.74 -10.95 -16.74
C ASP A 15 -11.49 -10.53 -17.54
N LEU A 16 -11.53 -10.79 -18.84
CA LEU A 16 -10.52 -10.35 -19.80
C LEU A 16 -11.02 -9.06 -20.46
N ILE A 17 -10.29 -7.97 -20.22
CA ILE A 17 -10.62 -6.67 -20.80
C ILE A 17 -9.83 -6.49 -22.08
N GLU A 18 -10.50 -6.66 -23.22
CA GLU A 18 -9.96 -6.36 -24.55
C GLU A 18 -10.49 -5.01 -25.07
N SER A 19 -10.45 -3.97 -24.24
CA SER A 19 -10.84 -2.62 -24.65
C SER A 19 -9.68 -1.90 -25.34
N ARG A 20 -9.97 -1.18 -26.43
CA ARG A 20 -9.05 -0.22 -27.05
C ARG A 20 -8.96 1.10 -26.27
N ASN A 21 -9.74 1.25 -25.20
CA ASN A 21 -9.81 2.43 -24.38
C ASN A 21 -9.35 2.12 -22.95
N LEU A 22 -8.20 2.69 -22.58
CA LEU A 22 -7.61 2.52 -21.25
C LEU A 22 -8.53 3.02 -20.12
N LEU A 23 -9.31 4.08 -20.36
CA LEU A 23 -10.21 4.63 -19.35
C LEU A 23 -11.37 3.69 -19.05
N GLU A 24 -11.91 3.03 -20.07
CA GLU A 24 -12.93 2.00 -19.89
C GLU A 24 -12.37 0.79 -19.17
N ALA A 25 -11.12 0.40 -19.48
CA ALA A 25 -10.45 -0.70 -18.81
C ALA A 25 -10.27 -0.43 -17.31
N LEU A 26 -9.82 0.77 -16.95
CA LEU A 26 -9.69 1.20 -15.55
C LEU A 26 -11.03 1.19 -14.81
N LYS A 27 -12.08 1.78 -15.41
CA LYS A 27 -13.43 1.78 -14.82
C LYS A 27 -13.96 0.36 -14.59
N ARG A 28 -13.75 -0.53 -15.56
CA ARG A 28 -14.18 -1.94 -15.46
C ARG A 28 -13.39 -2.70 -14.40
N ALA A 29 -12.09 -2.42 -14.25
CA ALA A 29 -11.28 -3.00 -13.17
C ALA A 29 -11.77 -2.59 -11.77
N VAL A 30 -12.05 -1.31 -11.56
CA VAL A 30 -12.59 -0.81 -10.29
C VAL A 30 -13.98 -1.36 -10.00
N ALA A 31 -14.87 -1.38 -11.01
CA ALA A 31 -16.22 -1.95 -10.86
C ALA A 31 -16.18 -3.45 -10.54
N PHE A 32 -15.30 -4.20 -11.20
CA PHE A 32 -15.10 -5.63 -10.92
C PHE A 32 -14.66 -5.82 -9.47
N PHE A 33 -13.68 -5.06 -8.99
CA PHE A 33 -13.22 -5.15 -7.61
C PHE A 33 -14.33 -4.84 -6.61
N ALA A 34 -15.01 -3.70 -6.78
CA ALA A 34 -16.03 -3.25 -5.84
C ALA A 34 -17.17 -4.26 -5.70
N LYS A 35 -17.54 -4.93 -6.81
CA LYS A 35 -18.50 -6.04 -6.80
C LYS A 35 -18.01 -7.21 -5.94
N GLN A 36 -16.74 -7.61 -6.07
CA GLN A 36 -16.20 -8.78 -5.38
C GLN A 36 -15.93 -8.53 -3.90
N SER A 37 -15.67 -7.29 -3.50
CA SER A 37 -15.36 -6.94 -2.11
C SER A 37 -16.55 -6.45 -1.30
N GLY A 38 -17.77 -6.66 -1.79
CA GLY A 38 -18.99 -6.22 -1.10
C GLY A 38 -19.17 -4.71 -1.02
N LEU A 39 -18.37 -3.93 -1.76
CA LEU A 39 -18.43 -2.47 -1.87
C LEU A 39 -19.43 -2.03 -2.96
N GLY A 40 -20.43 -2.86 -3.28
CA GLY A 40 -21.19 -2.84 -4.54
C GLY A 40 -21.89 -1.53 -4.89
N ASP A 41 -22.26 -0.72 -3.90
CA ASP A 41 -22.92 0.60 -4.10
C ASP A 41 -21.95 1.79 -3.95
N LEU A 42 -20.67 1.54 -3.65
CA LEU A 42 -19.64 2.54 -3.38
C LEU A 42 -18.61 2.66 -4.52
N ALA A 43 -18.70 1.85 -5.58
CA ALA A 43 -17.87 2.03 -6.77
C ALA A 43 -18.43 3.22 -7.56
N PRO A 44 -17.82 4.41 -7.50
CA PRO A 44 -18.30 5.49 -8.30
C PRO A 44 -17.97 5.14 -9.76
N GLU A 45 -18.92 5.35 -10.67
CA GLU A 45 -18.62 5.42 -12.10
C GLU A 45 -17.54 6.49 -12.41
N ASP A 46 -17.30 7.36 -11.42
CA ASP A 46 -16.38 8.46 -11.41
C ASP A 46 -15.12 8.22 -10.55
N LEU A 47 -14.04 7.78 -11.21
CA LEU A 47 -12.71 7.67 -10.58
C LEU A 47 -12.11 9.01 -10.11
N ARG A 48 -12.81 10.15 -10.28
CA ARG A 48 -12.43 11.41 -9.64
C ARG A 48 -12.80 11.47 -8.16
N GLN A 49 -13.71 10.60 -7.70
CA GLN A 49 -14.06 10.58 -6.29
C GLN A 49 -12.88 10.01 -5.49
N THR A 50 -12.26 10.87 -4.69
CA THR A 50 -11.13 10.53 -3.81
C THR A 50 -11.59 10.20 -2.39
N GLU A 51 -12.89 10.26 -2.13
CA GLU A 51 -13.52 9.94 -0.85
C GLU A 51 -14.24 8.59 -0.95
N GLY A 52 -14.02 7.70 0.01
CA GLY A 52 -14.59 6.35 -0.01
C GLY A 52 -14.02 5.49 1.12
N SER A 53 -14.29 4.19 1.09
CA SER A 53 -13.60 3.26 1.99
C SER A 53 -12.10 3.27 1.71
N VAL A 54 -11.30 3.00 2.75
CA VAL A 54 -9.84 2.82 2.65
C VAL A 54 -9.49 1.83 1.53
N ASP A 55 -10.30 0.78 1.39
CA ASP A 55 -10.18 -0.26 0.36
C ASP A 55 -10.35 0.28 -1.05
N TYR A 56 -11.38 1.08 -1.28
CA TYR A 56 -11.63 1.71 -2.57
C TYR A 56 -10.48 2.63 -2.99
N ILE A 57 -10.02 3.48 -2.07
CA ILE A 57 -8.92 4.43 -2.31
C ILE A 57 -7.64 3.67 -2.66
N THR A 58 -7.32 2.62 -1.89
CA THR A 58 -6.15 1.77 -2.11
C THR A 58 -6.11 1.20 -3.53
N LEU A 59 -7.22 0.64 -4.00
CA LEU A 59 -7.24 -0.08 -5.26
C LEU A 59 -7.38 0.80 -6.47
N ARG A 60 -8.11 1.91 -6.33
CA ARG A 60 -8.07 2.98 -7.34
C ARG A 60 -6.63 3.41 -7.60
N GLU A 61 -5.87 3.68 -6.54
CA GLU A 61 -4.48 4.11 -6.65
C GLU A 61 -3.60 3.04 -7.30
N ILE A 62 -3.80 1.77 -6.92
CA ILE A 62 -3.05 0.65 -7.48
C ILE A 62 -3.38 0.44 -8.96
N PHE A 63 -4.64 0.51 -9.38
CA PHE A 63 -5.01 0.27 -10.78
C PHE A 63 -4.55 1.41 -11.69
N VAL A 64 -4.61 2.65 -11.20
CA VAL A 64 -4.06 3.81 -11.89
C VAL A 64 -2.55 3.68 -12.05
N ASN A 65 -1.83 3.32 -10.97
CA ASN A 65 -0.38 3.09 -11.05
C ASN A 65 -0.04 1.90 -11.94
N GLN A 66 -0.86 0.86 -11.93
CA GLN A 66 -0.71 -0.28 -12.83
C GLN A 66 -0.71 0.19 -14.30
N ALA A 67 -1.70 1.00 -14.70
CA ALA A 67 -1.80 1.54 -16.05
C ALA A 67 -0.64 2.50 -16.40
N ILE A 68 -0.16 3.30 -15.44
CA ILE A 68 0.95 4.23 -15.66
C ILE A 68 2.28 3.50 -15.87
N HIS A 69 2.49 2.39 -15.18
CA HIS A 69 3.79 1.71 -15.12
C HIS A 69 3.89 0.43 -15.96
N GLN A 70 2.77 -0.09 -16.49
CA GLN A 70 2.76 -1.25 -17.40
C GLN A 70 3.67 -1.01 -18.61
N ASP A 71 4.46 -2.02 -18.93
CA ASP A 71 5.18 -2.10 -20.19
C ASP A 71 4.20 -2.54 -21.30
N TYR A 72 3.76 -1.57 -22.11
CA TYR A 72 2.86 -1.82 -23.23
C TYR A 72 3.59 -2.30 -24.49
N GLU A 73 4.92 -2.29 -24.52
CA GLU A 73 5.71 -2.87 -25.61
C GLU A 73 5.85 -4.39 -25.45
N ASP A 74 5.81 -4.87 -24.21
CA ASP A 74 5.82 -6.29 -23.89
C ASP A 74 4.44 -6.93 -24.15
N SER A 75 4.31 -7.61 -25.29
CA SER A 75 3.10 -8.33 -25.66
C SER A 75 2.99 -9.73 -25.05
N THR A 76 3.98 -10.18 -24.27
CA THR A 76 4.01 -11.54 -23.71
C THR A 76 3.15 -11.67 -22.46
N ALA A 77 2.94 -10.56 -21.74
CA ALA A 77 2.20 -10.56 -20.49
C ALA A 77 1.31 -9.30 -20.36
N ALA A 78 0.00 -9.50 -20.21
CA ALA A 78 -0.91 -8.43 -19.84
C ALA A 78 -0.82 -8.12 -18.34
N GLY A 79 -1.16 -6.89 -17.94
CA GLY A 79 -1.39 -6.55 -16.54
C GLY A 79 -2.49 -7.41 -15.92
N GLN A 80 -2.28 -7.89 -14.69
CA GLN A 80 -3.18 -8.80 -14.00
C GLN A 80 -3.53 -8.27 -12.61
N ILE A 81 -4.77 -8.50 -12.20
CA ILE A 81 -5.25 -8.25 -10.86
C ILE A 81 -5.93 -9.54 -10.43
N GLU A 82 -5.45 -10.12 -9.34
CA GLU A 82 -5.95 -11.36 -8.76
C GLU A 82 -6.44 -11.07 -7.34
N ILE A 83 -7.72 -11.34 -7.11
CA ILE A 83 -8.37 -11.21 -5.81
C ILE A 83 -8.41 -12.62 -5.21
N HIS A 84 -7.72 -12.80 -4.09
CA HIS A 84 -7.74 -14.01 -3.28
C HIS A 84 -8.53 -13.73 -2.01
N GLN A 85 -8.84 -14.78 -1.24
CA GLN A 85 -9.58 -14.65 0.02
C GLN A 85 -8.89 -13.72 1.04
N GLU A 86 -7.55 -13.76 1.12
CA GLU A 86 -6.77 -13.02 2.12
C GLU A 86 -5.75 -12.05 1.51
N LYS A 87 -5.72 -11.90 0.18
CA LYS A 87 -4.75 -11.01 -0.48
C LYS A 87 -5.24 -10.52 -1.83
N VAL A 88 -4.71 -9.38 -2.25
CA VAL A 88 -4.84 -8.89 -3.63
C VAL A 88 -3.46 -8.83 -4.25
N VAL A 89 -3.30 -9.46 -5.42
CA VAL A 89 -2.04 -9.48 -6.17
C VAL A 89 -2.22 -8.70 -7.46
N VAL A 90 -1.35 -7.71 -7.69
CA VAL A 90 -1.35 -6.88 -8.88
C VAL A 90 -0.02 -7.05 -9.60
N PHE A 91 -0.07 -7.51 -10.83
CA PHE A 91 1.09 -7.85 -11.64
C PHE A 91 1.14 -6.97 -12.89
N ASN A 92 2.36 -6.58 -13.26
CA ASN A 92 2.67 -5.89 -14.51
C ASN A 92 3.86 -6.53 -15.23
N ALA A 93 3.79 -6.49 -16.56
CA ALA A 93 4.99 -6.49 -17.38
C ALA A 93 5.69 -5.14 -17.21
N GLY A 94 7.01 -5.13 -17.15
CA GLY A 94 7.81 -3.97 -16.80
C GLY A 94 8.30 -4.03 -15.35
N TYR A 95 9.61 -4.20 -15.15
CA TYR A 95 10.24 -4.02 -13.85
C TYR A 95 10.17 -2.56 -13.36
N SER A 96 10.32 -2.36 -12.05
CA SER A 96 10.34 -1.02 -11.46
C SER A 96 11.58 -0.23 -11.89
N LEU A 97 11.38 1.00 -12.37
CA LEU A 97 12.47 1.93 -12.70
C LEU A 97 13.14 2.54 -11.45
N VAL A 98 12.55 2.32 -10.29
CA VAL A 98 13.07 2.71 -8.97
C VAL A 98 13.36 1.43 -8.19
N PRO A 99 14.52 1.29 -7.52
CA PRO A 99 14.80 0.15 -6.65
C PRO A 99 13.68 -0.09 -5.63
N THR A 100 13.34 -1.35 -5.34
CA THR A 100 12.19 -1.71 -4.49
C THR A 100 12.32 -1.17 -3.07
N ASP A 101 13.54 -1.16 -2.53
CA ASP A 101 13.90 -0.57 -1.23
C ASP A 101 13.69 0.95 -1.20
N LYS A 102 13.65 1.61 -2.36
CA LYS A 102 13.49 3.07 -2.51
C LYS A 102 12.11 3.50 -3.01
N LEU A 103 11.18 2.57 -3.18
CA LEU A 103 9.81 2.91 -3.61
C LEU A 103 9.09 3.80 -2.60
N LEU A 104 9.51 3.71 -1.33
CA LEU A 104 8.92 4.42 -0.22
C LEU A 104 9.61 5.74 0.10
N ASP A 105 10.93 5.84 -0.11
CA ASP A 105 11.80 6.95 0.31
C ASP A 105 11.44 8.35 -0.23
N GLY A 106 10.42 8.48 -1.10
CA GLY A 106 9.99 9.78 -1.60
C GLY A 106 11.04 10.43 -2.51
N GLY A 107 10.91 10.22 -3.81
CA GLY A 107 11.86 10.78 -4.79
C GLY A 107 11.20 11.18 -6.11
N LYS A 108 12.01 11.52 -7.12
CA LYS A 108 11.51 11.75 -8.48
C LYS A 108 10.87 10.46 -9.00
N SER A 109 9.54 10.42 -8.99
CA SER A 109 8.77 9.34 -9.58
C SER A 109 9.13 9.21 -11.06
N GLN A 110 9.58 8.01 -11.46
CA GLN A 110 9.87 7.68 -12.86
C GLN A 110 8.74 6.81 -13.40
N SER A 111 7.82 7.44 -14.12
CA SER A 111 6.74 6.73 -14.82
C SER A 111 7.24 6.20 -16.17
N ARG A 112 6.94 4.93 -16.47
CA ARG A 112 7.20 4.35 -17.80
C ARG A 112 6.38 5.04 -18.88
N ASN A 113 5.13 5.39 -18.57
CA ASN A 113 4.22 6.05 -19.50
C ASN A 113 3.86 7.48 -19.02
N PRO A 114 4.76 8.48 -19.21
CA PRO A 114 4.52 9.85 -18.72
C PRO A 114 3.33 10.55 -19.39
N LEU A 115 3.01 10.19 -20.64
CA LEU A 115 1.82 10.73 -21.33
C LEU A 115 0.52 10.17 -20.75
N ILE A 116 0.48 8.88 -20.39
CA ILE A 116 -0.66 8.26 -19.71
C ILE A 116 -0.81 8.89 -18.31
N ALA A 117 0.28 9.00 -17.55
CA ALA A 117 0.26 9.66 -16.24
C ALA A 117 -0.28 11.09 -16.32
N ARG A 118 0.18 11.87 -17.29
CA ARG A 118 -0.30 13.24 -17.52
C ARG A 118 -1.79 13.27 -17.88
N ALA A 119 -2.25 12.38 -18.75
CA ALA A 119 -3.65 12.30 -19.13
C ALA A 119 -4.55 11.95 -17.94
N LEU A 120 -4.17 10.95 -17.14
CA LEU A 120 -4.92 10.54 -15.94
C LEU A 120 -4.97 11.65 -14.88
N ARG A 121 -3.89 12.43 -14.72
CA ARG A 121 -3.90 13.63 -13.86
C ARG A 121 -4.86 14.71 -14.36
N LEU A 122 -4.85 15.01 -15.66
CA LEU A 122 -5.70 16.05 -16.24
C LEU A 122 -7.19 15.74 -16.08
N ILE A 123 -7.58 14.47 -16.04
CA ILE A 123 -8.96 14.04 -15.82
C ILE A 123 -9.28 13.75 -14.35
N GLY A 124 -8.33 13.92 -13.43
CA GLY A 124 -8.52 13.74 -11.99
C GLY A 124 -8.47 12.29 -11.48
N PHE A 125 -7.94 11.35 -12.26
CA PHE A 125 -7.81 9.93 -11.86
C PHE A 125 -6.51 9.65 -11.11
N ALA A 126 -5.51 10.53 -11.20
CA ALA A 126 -4.23 10.39 -10.53
C ALA A 126 -3.81 11.71 -9.89
N GLU A 127 -3.12 11.66 -8.76
CA GLU A 127 -2.51 12.85 -8.17
C GLU A 127 -1.21 13.26 -8.90
N ILE A 128 -0.78 14.50 -8.66
CA ILE A 128 0.44 15.07 -9.25
C ILE A 128 1.69 14.52 -8.54
N SER A 129 1.58 14.14 -7.27
CA SER A 129 2.67 13.66 -6.44
C SER A 129 2.96 12.16 -6.65
N GLY A 130 4.25 11.78 -6.63
CA GLY A 130 4.71 10.39 -6.58
C GLY A 130 4.43 9.73 -5.22
N SER A 131 3.26 9.96 -4.65
CA SER A 131 2.80 9.51 -3.34
C SER A 131 1.98 8.23 -3.41
N GLY A 132 1.65 7.72 -4.60
CA GLY A 132 0.72 6.60 -4.75
C GLY A 132 1.02 5.38 -3.89
N ILE A 133 2.26 4.90 -3.94
CA ILE A 133 2.71 3.78 -3.10
C ILE A 133 2.66 4.12 -1.61
N ARG A 134 2.97 5.37 -1.22
CA ARG A 134 2.87 5.81 0.19
C ARG A 134 1.41 5.90 0.66
N ALA A 135 0.50 6.32 -0.23
CA ALA A 135 -0.94 6.31 0.05
C ALA A 135 -1.45 4.87 0.27
N VAL A 136 -0.98 3.90 -0.52
CA VAL A 136 -1.27 2.47 -0.31
C VAL A 136 -0.74 2.00 1.05
N HIS A 137 0.49 2.36 1.43
CA HIS A 137 1.03 2.04 2.76
C HIS A 137 0.18 2.61 3.90
N ARG A 138 -0.19 3.89 3.80
CA ARG A 138 -1.03 4.57 4.78
C ARG A 138 -2.38 3.88 4.91
N ALA A 139 -2.99 3.52 3.77
CA ALA A 139 -4.26 2.81 3.74
C ALA A 139 -4.15 1.40 4.37
N CYS A 140 -3.08 0.65 4.11
CA CYS A 140 -2.82 -0.63 4.79
C CYS A 140 -2.69 -0.44 6.30
N LYS A 141 -1.98 0.61 6.75
CA LYS A 141 -1.84 0.94 8.17
C LYS A 141 -3.18 1.29 8.81
N GLU A 142 -3.97 2.16 8.19
CA GLU A 142 -5.31 2.56 8.65
C GLU A 142 -6.27 1.37 8.74
N ALA A 143 -6.19 0.45 7.76
CA ALA A 143 -6.94 -0.79 7.75
C ALA A 143 -6.39 -1.88 8.69
N LYS A 144 -5.30 -1.60 9.42
CA LYS A 144 -4.59 -2.56 10.31
C LYS A 144 -4.21 -3.86 9.59
N ARG A 145 -3.77 -3.74 8.33
CA ARG A 145 -3.29 -4.84 7.48
C ARG A 145 -1.77 -4.82 7.41
N LYS A 146 -1.17 -5.92 6.97
CA LYS A 146 0.27 -5.96 6.72
C LYS A 146 0.68 -4.92 5.67
N ALA A 147 1.90 -4.42 5.79
CA ALA A 147 2.48 -3.53 4.79
C ALA A 147 2.50 -4.25 3.42
N PRO A 148 2.24 -3.53 2.32
CA PRO A 148 2.30 -4.11 0.99
C PRO A 148 3.73 -4.58 0.68
N THR A 149 3.85 -5.66 -0.08
CA THR A 149 5.14 -6.19 -0.54
C THR A 149 5.31 -6.00 -2.03
N PHE A 150 6.55 -5.79 -2.46
CA PHE A 150 6.92 -5.52 -3.84
C PHE A 150 8.01 -6.49 -4.30
N GLU A 151 7.77 -7.14 -5.44
CA GLU A 151 8.75 -7.97 -6.13
C GLU A 151 9.00 -7.37 -7.51
N SER A 152 10.26 -7.11 -7.85
CA SER A 152 10.65 -6.55 -9.15
C SER A 152 11.78 -7.39 -9.72
N ASP A 153 11.57 -7.97 -10.90
CA ASP A 153 12.56 -8.78 -11.61
C ASP A 153 12.91 -8.12 -12.93
N LYS A 154 14.17 -7.68 -13.05
CA LYS A 154 14.68 -7.00 -14.24
C LYS A 154 14.94 -7.96 -15.40
N GLU A 155 15.30 -9.21 -15.13
CA GLU A 155 15.57 -10.22 -16.16
C GLU A 155 14.26 -10.74 -16.76
N ALA A 156 13.26 -10.99 -15.92
CA ALA A 156 11.94 -11.41 -16.37
C ALA A 156 11.07 -10.24 -16.87
N ASN A 157 11.51 -9.00 -16.68
CA ASN A 157 10.75 -7.77 -16.96
C ASN A 157 9.39 -7.75 -16.24
N THR A 158 9.36 -7.99 -14.93
CA THR A 158 8.11 -8.06 -14.16
C THR A 158 8.14 -7.23 -12.90
N PHE A 159 6.94 -6.83 -12.47
CA PHE A 159 6.69 -6.20 -11.18
C PHE A 159 5.39 -6.75 -10.58
N THR A 160 5.45 -7.13 -9.31
CA THR A 160 4.30 -7.64 -8.55
C THR A 160 4.15 -6.88 -7.25
N LEU A 161 2.95 -6.37 -7.00
CA LEU A 161 2.50 -5.83 -5.73
C LEU A 161 1.56 -6.83 -5.06
N THR A 162 1.82 -7.17 -3.80
CA THR A 162 0.91 -7.98 -2.99
C THR A 162 0.40 -7.18 -1.80
N LEU A 163 -0.92 -7.10 -1.67
CA LEU A 163 -1.62 -6.52 -0.52
C LEU A 163 -2.19 -7.63 0.34
N ASP A 164 -2.04 -7.48 1.65
CA ASP A 164 -2.87 -8.23 2.60
C ASP A 164 -4.31 -7.71 2.53
N TRP A 165 -5.26 -8.66 2.46
CA TRP A 165 -6.70 -8.40 2.39
C TRP A 165 -7.46 -9.25 3.42
N SER A 166 -6.77 -9.84 4.39
CA SER A 166 -7.40 -10.62 5.44
C SER A 166 -8.31 -9.75 6.32
N GLU A 167 -9.50 -10.27 6.66
CA GLU A 167 -10.43 -9.64 7.62
C GLU A 167 -9.94 -9.76 9.08
N SER A 168 -8.93 -10.60 9.30
CA SER A 168 -8.28 -10.73 10.59
C SER A 168 -7.46 -9.48 10.85
N THR A 169 -7.79 -8.75 11.91
CA THR A 169 -6.98 -7.69 12.51
C THR A 169 -5.66 -8.29 12.98
N SER A 170 -4.76 -8.60 12.05
CA SER A 170 -3.42 -9.07 12.37
C SER A 170 -2.61 -7.86 12.81
N ASN A 171 -2.81 -7.53 14.09
CA ASN A 171 -1.81 -7.16 15.08
C ASN A 171 -0.70 -6.25 14.52
N VAL A 172 -0.69 -4.97 14.93
CA VAL A 172 0.18 -3.88 14.46
C VAL A 172 1.68 -4.27 14.38
N ASP A 173 2.10 -5.21 15.21
CA ASP A 173 3.37 -5.95 15.18
C ASP A 173 3.72 -6.49 13.79
N THR A 174 2.76 -7.06 13.07
CA THR A 174 3.02 -7.64 11.75
C THR A 174 3.25 -6.59 10.68
N TYR A 175 2.54 -5.46 10.74
CA TYR A 175 2.77 -4.33 9.83
C TYR A 175 4.21 -3.82 9.95
N TRP A 176 4.64 -3.53 11.18
CA TRP A 176 5.98 -3.00 11.43
C TRP A 176 7.07 -4.03 11.14
N HIS A 177 6.88 -5.29 11.51
CA HIS A 177 7.81 -6.36 11.14
C HIS A 177 8.03 -6.42 9.62
N THR A 178 6.96 -6.37 8.81
CA THR A 178 7.10 -6.36 7.35
C THR A 178 7.75 -5.07 6.83
N LEU A 179 7.47 -3.91 7.43
CA LEU A 179 7.97 -2.62 6.95
C LEU A 179 9.45 -2.38 7.29
N VAL A 180 9.87 -2.71 8.51
CA VAL A 180 11.21 -2.40 9.02
C VAL A 180 12.12 -3.62 9.14
N GLY A 181 11.57 -4.85 9.05
CA GLY A 181 12.34 -6.09 9.14
C GLY A 181 12.84 -6.41 10.55
N VAL A 182 12.24 -5.81 11.58
CA VAL A 182 12.60 -5.99 12.99
C VAL A 182 11.45 -6.72 13.70
N ASP A 183 11.78 -7.77 14.46
CA ASP A 183 10.83 -8.44 15.34
C ASP A 183 10.50 -7.55 16.54
N LEU A 184 9.28 -7.00 16.55
CA LEU A 184 8.78 -6.17 17.63
C LEU A 184 7.85 -6.99 18.55
N THR A 185 7.96 -6.75 19.86
CA THR A 185 6.93 -7.21 20.79
C THR A 185 5.62 -6.45 20.55
N LYS A 186 4.50 -6.96 21.08
CA LYS A 186 3.20 -6.27 20.98
C LYS A 186 3.24 -4.86 21.57
N HIS A 187 3.94 -4.68 22.70
CA HIS A 187 4.07 -3.37 23.35
C HIS A 187 4.92 -2.42 22.49
N GLN A 188 6.07 -2.89 21.97
CA GLN A 188 6.92 -2.09 21.09
C GLN A 188 6.18 -1.67 19.81
N ALA A 189 5.43 -2.57 19.19
CA ALA A 189 4.64 -2.26 18.00
C ALA A 189 3.49 -1.28 18.28
N ALA A 190 2.85 -1.39 19.46
CA ALA A 190 1.81 -0.46 19.88
C ALA A 190 2.39 0.95 20.11
N VAL A 191 3.52 1.05 20.80
CA VAL A 191 4.24 2.32 21.02
C VAL A 191 4.69 2.93 19.69
N LEU A 192 5.28 2.13 18.80
CA LEU A 192 5.71 2.58 17.48
C LEU A 192 4.53 3.06 16.61
N ASN A 193 3.37 2.43 16.77
CA ASN A 193 2.14 2.88 16.10
C ASN A 193 1.66 4.24 16.60
N ALA A 194 1.57 4.41 17.93
CA ALA A 194 1.19 5.67 18.56
C ALA A 194 2.10 6.82 18.12
N ILE A 195 3.42 6.59 18.10
CA ILE A 195 4.39 7.56 17.59
C ILE A 195 4.19 7.84 16.09
N GLY A 196 3.78 6.84 15.32
CA GLY A 196 3.56 6.97 13.88
C GLY A 196 2.25 7.66 13.49
N ASP A 197 1.35 7.93 14.42
CA ASP A 197 0.05 8.58 14.16
C ASP A 197 0.11 10.10 14.31
N ALA A 198 1.19 10.65 14.87
CA ALA A 198 1.44 12.09 14.96
C ALA A 198 2.90 12.45 14.60
N PRO A 199 3.19 13.70 14.19
CA PRO A 199 4.56 14.12 13.87
C PRO A 199 5.55 14.00 15.03
N SER A 200 5.04 14.14 16.25
CA SER A 200 5.77 13.94 17.49
C SER A 200 4.78 13.74 18.64
N VAL A 201 5.11 12.86 19.59
CA VAL A 201 4.25 12.47 20.72
C VAL A 201 5.02 12.53 22.03
N THR A 202 4.34 12.79 23.14
CA THR A 202 4.88 12.64 24.50
C THR A 202 4.52 11.27 25.06
N ILE A 203 5.19 10.84 26.14
CA ILE A 203 4.86 9.60 26.86
C ILE A 203 3.37 9.58 27.27
N GLY A 204 2.81 10.71 27.73
CA GLY A 204 1.40 10.77 28.13
C GLY A 204 0.42 10.54 26.97
N VAL A 205 0.78 10.90 25.74
CA VAL A 205 -0.02 10.57 24.56
C VAL A 205 0.06 9.06 24.29
N ILE A 206 1.26 8.49 24.32
CA ILE A 206 1.49 7.06 24.11
C ILE A 206 0.70 6.24 25.15
N GLU A 207 0.75 6.64 26.42
CA GLU A 207 -0.01 6.04 27.52
C GLU A 207 -1.52 6.07 27.23
N SER A 208 -2.04 7.22 26.78
CA SER A 208 -3.47 7.36 26.47
C SER A 208 -3.94 6.49 25.31
N GLU A 209 -3.08 6.27 24.31
CA GLU A 209 -3.41 5.52 23.08
C GLU A 209 -3.19 4.01 23.22
N THR A 210 -2.17 3.60 23.97
CA THR A 210 -1.78 2.19 24.09
C THR A 210 -2.34 1.53 25.35
N GLY A 211 -2.62 2.31 26.40
CA GLY A 211 -3.03 1.81 27.71
C GLY A 211 -1.93 1.10 28.50
N LEU A 212 -0.68 1.18 28.03
CA LEU A 212 0.51 0.64 28.70
C LEU A 212 0.94 1.55 29.84
N ASP A 213 1.59 0.98 30.86
CA ASP A 213 2.16 1.80 31.94
C ASP A 213 3.49 2.47 31.53
N THR A 214 3.93 3.43 32.34
CA THR A 214 5.13 4.22 32.06
C THR A 214 6.41 3.38 31.93
N ASP A 215 6.53 2.30 32.71
CA ASP A 215 7.72 1.45 32.71
C ASP A 215 7.75 0.60 31.43
N GLU A 216 6.60 0.03 31.05
CA GLU A 216 6.43 -0.71 29.78
C GLU A 216 6.71 0.17 28.55
N ILE A 217 6.26 1.43 28.59
CA ILE A 217 6.50 2.41 27.52
C ILE A 217 7.99 2.76 27.46
N ALA A 218 8.64 2.98 28.61
CA ALA A 218 10.07 3.29 28.66
C ALA A 218 10.92 2.14 28.08
N ASP A 219 10.66 0.90 28.49
CA ASP A 219 11.35 -0.29 27.97
C ASP A 219 11.16 -0.44 26.45
N ALA A 220 9.95 -0.17 25.95
CA ALA A 220 9.65 -0.19 24.53
C ALA A 220 10.40 0.92 23.78
N LEU A 221 10.39 2.14 24.29
CA LEU A 221 11.07 3.30 23.69
C LEU A 221 12.58 3.10 23.65
N ASP A 222 13.19 2.59 24.72
CA ASP A 222 14.62 2.28 24.77
C ASP A 222 15.02 1.32 23.65
N PHE A 223 14.24 0.24 23.45
CA PHE A 223 14.48 -0.68 22.35
C PHE A 223 14.31 0.01 20.98
N LEU A 224 13.23 0.77 20.78
CA LEU A 224 12.95 1.43 19.50
C LEU A 224 13.99 2.50 19.13
N VAL A 225 14.51 3.23 20.12
CA VAL A 225 15.61 4.19 19.93
C VAL A 225 16.91 3.45 19.61
N LEU A 226 17.20 2.33 20.29
CA LEU A 226 18.38 1.50 20.00
C LEU A 226 18.35 0.89 18.59
N GLN A 227 17.18 0.50 18.10
CA GLN A 227 16.98 0.03 16.73
C GLN A 227 16.92 1.17 15.71
N VAL A 228 17.08 2.42 16.14
CA VAL A 228 17.00 3.63 15.30
C VAL A 228 15.62 3.78 14.64
N LEU A 229 14.56 3.21 15.20
CA LEU A 229 13.20 3.34 14.65
C LEU A 229 12.50 4.62 15.12
N VAL A 230 12.92 5.14 16.28
CA VAL A 230 12.38 6.34 16.94
C VAL A 230 13.53 7.27 17.31
N GLU A 231 13.30 8.57 17.13
CA GLU A 231 14.15 9.65 17.61
C GLU A 231 13.51 10.30 18.84
N GLN A 232 14.32 10.60 19.85
CA GLN A 232 13.91 11.38 21.00
C GLN A 232 14.46 12.80 20.91
N ASP A 233 13.59 13.78 21.15
CA ASP A 233 13.93 15.20 21.26
C ASP A 233 13.30 15.77 22.53
N GLU A 234 14.14 16.05 23.53
CA GLU A 234 13.73 16.41 24.90
C GLU A 234 12.74 15.40 25.50
N SER A 235 11.46 15.80 25.62
CA SER A 235 10.36 14.98 26.15
C SER A 235 9.43 14.41 25.08
N ASN A 236 9.79 14.61 23.81
CA ASN A 236 9.00 14.14 22.68
C ASN A 236 9.71 13.03 21.91
N TYR A 237 8.92 12.13 21.36
CA TYR A 237 9.34 11.03 20.52
C TYR A 237 8.74 11.21 19.13
N ARG A 238 9.49 10.83 18.10
CA ARG A 238 9.03 10.86 16.70
C ARG A 238 9.63 9.68 15.96
N LEU A 239 8.98 9.22 14.90
CA LEU A 239 9.58 8.21 14.03
C LEU A 239 10.92 8.73 13.49
N ALA A 240 11.92 7.85 13.38
CA ALA A 240 13.20 8.23 12.81
C ALA A 240 13.03 8.75 11.38
N GLU A 241 13.90 9.65 10.94
CA GLU A 241 13.80 10.31 9.63
C GLU A 241 13.62 9.30 8.48
N HIS A 242 14.43 8.25 8.45
CA HIS A 242 14.33 7.20 7.41
C HIS A 242 13.04 6.37 7.46
N ILE A 243 12.35 6.31 8.61
CA ILE A 243 11.03 5.67 8.72
C ILE A 243 9.93 6.63 8.27
N ARG A 244 10.04 7.92 8.62
CA ARG A 244 9.13 8.97 8.12
C ARG A 244 9.18 9.07 6.61
N GLU A 245 10.37 9.05 6.02
CA GLU A 245 10.58 9.01 4.57
C GLU A 245 9.84 7.84 3.93
N LYS A 246 9.87 6.66 4.56
CA LYS A 246 9.15 5.47 4.06
C LYS A 246 7.62 5.61 4.11
N LEU A 247 7.07 6.33 5.09
CA LEU A 247 5.62 6.42 5.31
C LEU A 247 4.96 7.61 4.58
N GLY A 248 5.71 8.67 4.29
CA GLY A 248 5.25 9.82 3.49
C GLY A 248 4.53 10.89 4.28
#